data_AF-A0A7X8PMZ9-F1
#
_entry.id   AF-A0A7X8PMZ9-F1
#
_cell.length_a   1.000
_cell.length_b   1.000
_cell.length_c   1.000
_cell.angle_alpha   90.00
_cell.angle_beta   90.00
_cell.angle_gamma   90.00
#
_symmetry.space_group_name_H-M   'P 1'
#
loop_
_entity.id
_entity.type
_entity.pdbx_description
1 polymer ?
#
loop_
_entity_poly.entity_id
_entity_poly.type
_entity_poly.pdbx_seq_one_letter_code
_entity_poly.pdbx_strand_id
1 'polypeptide(L)' 'MNQHEINQAEWINPDNWSVGFYFSKKDNRTWVPKSIPWMGWTVNIGTRAGACWMLGFLIGLPLFILILICLTSEK' A
#
# COMPACT_ATOMS: atom_id res chain seq x y z
N MET A 1 -11.60 22.97 2.83
CA MET A 1 -11.39 21.90 1.84
C MET A 1 -12.20 20.69 2.23
N ASN A 2 -12.85 20.04 1.27
CA ASN A 2 -13.43 18.72 1.48
C ASN A 2 -12.33 17.64 1.44
N GLN A 3 -12.67 16.41 1.79
CA GLN A 3 -11.68 15.32 1.83
C GLN A 3 -11.09 14.97 0.47
N HIS A 4 -11.86 15.11 -0.62
CA HIS A 4 -11.37 14.85 -1.97
C HIS A 4 -10.26 15.84 -2.35
N GLU A 5 -10.42 17.12 -2.02
CA GLU A 5 -9.39 18.14 -2.23
C GLU A 5 -8.12 17.87 -1.41
N ILE A 6 -8.27 17.40 -0.16
CA ILE A 6 -7.13 16.99 0.68
C ILE A 6 -6.40 15.82 0.04
N ASN A 7 -7.12 14.77 -0.36
CA ASN A 7 -6.54 13.59 -0.99
C ASN A 7 -5.76 13.95 -2.26
N GLN A 8 -6.33 14.82 -3.09
CA GLN A 8 -5.66 15.26 -4.32
C GLN A 8 -4.40 16.09 -4.02
N ALA A 9 -4.49 17.03 -3.08
CA ALA A 9 -3.34 17.85 -2.67
C ALA A 9 -2.20 17.00 -2.09
N GLU A 10 -2.54 16.05 -1.21
CA GLU A 10 -1.57 15.14 -0.60
C GLU A 10 -0.96 14.17 -1.61
N TRP A 11 -1.68 13.79 -2.68
CA TRP A 11 -1.17 12.91 -3.73
C TRP A 11 -0.22 13.62 -4.70
N ILE A 12 -0.47 14.89 -5.00
CA ILE A 12 0.41 15.71 -5.85
C ILE A 12 1.69 16.12 -5.10
N ASN A 13 1.65 16.21 -3.77
CA ASN A 13 2.79 16.63 -2.95
C ASN A 13 3.97 15.64 -3.06
N PRO A 14 5.13 16.04 -3.63
CA PRO A 14 6.29 15.15 -3.78
C PRO A 14 6.88 14.68 -2.44
N ASP A 15 6.68 15.41 -1.35
CA ASP A 15 7.20 15.03 -0.02
C ASP A 15 6.54 13.77 0.54
N ASN A 16 5.34 13.43 0.05
CA ASN A 16 4.62 12.21 0.42
C ASN A 16 5.07 11.00 -0.41
N TRP A 17 6.00 11.16 -1.35
CA TRP A 17 6.54 10.10 -2.19
C TRP A 17 8.01 9.80 -1.85
N SER A 18 8.33 8.51 -1.70
CA SER A 18 9.72 8.06 -1.52
C SER A 18 9.94 6.76 -2.29
N VAL A 19 10.82 6.80 -3.30
CA VAL A 19 11.20 5.63 -4.12
C VAL A 19 9.97 4.81 -4.62
N GLY A 20 8.90 5.52 -5.03
CA GLY A 20 7.67 4.90 -5.54
C GLY A 20 6.68 4.39 -4.47
N PHE A 21 7.00 4.56 -3.19
CA PHE A 21 6.06 4.40 -2.07
C PHE A 21 5.36 5.72 -1.75
N TYR A 22 4.15 5.60 -1.22
CA TYR A 22 3.30 6.73 -0.85
C TYR A 22 2.99 6.70 0.65
N PHE A 23 3.14 7.84 1.31
CA PHE A 23 2.85 8.02 2.72
C PHE A 23 2.17 9.37 2.97
N SER A 24 0.88 9.34 3.29
CA SER A 24 0.19 10.51 3.85
C SER A 24 -0.80 10.09 4.92
N LYS A 25 -0.75 10.76 6.08
CA LYS A 25 -1.72 10.58 7.17
C LYS A 25 -3.02 11.36 6.92
N LYS A 26 -3.01 12.31 5.98
CA LYS A 26 -4.13 13.20 5.66
C LYS A 26 -4.95 12.69 4.48
N ASP A 27 -4.31 11.99 3.54
CA ASP A 27 -5.02 11.22 2.52
C ASP A 27 -5.67 9.99 3.16
N ASN A 28 -7.00 9.91 3.12
CA ASN A 28 -7.75 8.83 3.76
C ASN A 28 -7.89 7.57 2.89
N ARG A 29 -7.37 7.59 1.65
CA ARG A 29 -7.41 6.44 0.74
C ARG A 29 -6.38 5.40 1.17
N THR A 30 -6.80 4.14 1.20
CA THR A 30 -5.89 3.01 1.42
C THR A 30 -5.08 2.68 0.16
N TRP A 31 -5.71 2.78 -1.00
CA TRP A 31 -5.11 2.53 -2.30
C TRP A 31 -5.10 3.83 -3.10
N VAL A 32 -3.97 4.17 -3.70
CA VAL A 32 -3.80 5.34 -4.55
C VAL A 32 -3.11 4.95 -5.86
N PRO A 33 -3.39 5.63 -6.98
CA PRO A 33 -2.58 5.44 -8.18
C PRO A 33 -1.13 5.83 -7.88
N LYS A 34 -0.15 5.16 -8.50
CA LYS A 34 1.26 5.57 -8.41
C LYS A 34 1.45 6.98 -8.99
N SER A 35 2.53 7.65 -8.59
CA SER A 35 2.87 9.01 -9.07
C SER A 35 2.89 9.12 -10.59
N ILE A 36 3.25 8.02 -11.26
CA ILE A 36 3.03 7.81 -12.70
C ILE A 36 1.84 6.85 -12.85
N PRO A 37 0.63 7.32 -13.20
CA PRO A 37 -0.61 6.53 -13.07
C PRO A 37 -0.66 5.23 -13.87
N TRP A 38 0.03 5.15 -15.02
CA TRP A 38 0.06 3.93 -15.83
C TRP A 38 0.86 2.80 -15.19
N MET A 39 1.69 3.09 -14.18
CA MET A 39 2.41 2.06 -13.40
C MET A 39 1.52 1.35 -12.36
N GLY A 40 0.21 1.63 -12.35
CA GLY A 40 -0.77 0.96 -11.50
C GLY A 40 -0.96 1.65 -10.15
N TRP A 41 -1.28 0.86 -9.12
CA TRP A 41 -1.68 1.32 -7.80
C TRP A 41 -0.64 0.98 -6.73
N THR A 42 -0.69 1.70 -5.61
CA THR A 42 0.10 1.44 -4.41
C THR A 42 -0.76 1.64 -3.16
N VAL A 43 -0.32 1.07 -2.05
CA VAL A 43 -0.93 1.34 -0.74
C VAL A 43 -0.40 2.66 -0.17
N ASN A 44 -1.27 3.40 0.50
CA ASN A 44 -0.88 4.52 1.36
C ASN A 44 -0.49 3.99 2.74
N ILE A 45 0.82 3.89 2.99
CA ILE A 45 1.39 3.36 4.24
C ILE A 45 1.12 4.30 5.43
N GLY A 46 0.70 5.54 5.18
CA GLY A 46 0.29 6.50 6.20
C GLY A 46 -1.05 6.18 6.88
N THR A 47 -1.83 5.25 6.31
CA THR A 47 -3.11 4.81 6.87
C THR A 47 -2.97 3.48 7.62
N ARG A 48 -3.81 3.25 8.65
CA ARG A 48 -3.85 1.97 9.37
C ARG A 48 -4.13 0.79 8.43
N ALA A 49 -5.09 0.97 7.52
CA ALA A 49 -5.43 -0.05 6.53
C ALA A 49 -4.26 -0.34 5.58
N GLY A 50 -3.58 0.69 5.06
CA GLY A 50 -2.43 0.51 4.18
C GLY A 50 -1.23 -0.15 4.88
N ALA A 51 -0.99 0.19 6.15
CA ALA A 51 0.01 -0.50 6.97
C ALA A 51 -0.34 -1.99 7.18
N CYS A 52 -1.61 -2.31 7.45
CA CYS A 52 -2.05 -3.71 7.54
C CYS A 52 -1.87 -4.46 6.22
N TRP A 53 -2.18 -3.84 5.06
CA TRP A 53 -1.92 -4.44 3.75
C TRP A 53 -0.44 -4.71 3.52
N MET A 54 0.43 -3.75 3.84
CA MET A 54 1.88 -3.92 3.72
C MET A 54 2.40 -5.06 4.60
N LEU A 55 1.97 -5.13 5.86
CA LEU A 55 2.33 -6.23 6.76
C LEU A 55 1.79 -7.58 6.28
N GLY A 56 0.55 -7.63 5.82
CA GLY A 56 -0.05 -8.83 5.24
C GLY A 56 0.72 -9.32 4.01
N PHE A 57 1.23 -8.42 3.18
CA PHE A 57 2.07 -8.78 2.04
C PHE A 57 3.46 -9.26 2.48
N LEU A 58 4.15 -8.52 3.36
CA LEU A 58 5.52 -8.85 3.77
C LEU A 58 5.62 -10.11 4.65
N ILE A 59 4.60 -10.39 5.45
CA ILE A 59 4.60 -11.52 6.40
C ILE A 59 3.63 -12.61 5.92
N GLY A 60 2.41 -12.23 5.56
CA GLY A 60 1.37 -13.17 5.18
C GLY A 60 1.67 -13.93 3.90
N LEU A 61 2.21 -13.28 2.86
CA LEU A 61 2.52 -13.97 1.60
C LEU A 61 3.65 -15.02 1.77
N PRO A 62 4.80 -14.72 2.43
CA PRO A 62 5.80 -15.75 2.72
C PRO A 62 5.26 -16.89 3.59
N LEU A 63 4.51 -16.58 4.65
CA LEU A 63 3.91 -17.62 5.51
C LEU A 63 2.94 -18.49 4.72
N PHE A 64 2.12 -17.91 3.86
CA PHE A 64 1.20 -18.65 3.00
C PHE A 64 1.97 -19.59 2.06
N ILE A 65 3.04 -19.12 1.43
CA ILE A 65 3.90 -19.95 0.57
C ILE A 65 4.52 -21.10 1.37
N LEU A 66 5.05 -20.84 2.57
CA LEU A 66 5.62 -21.87 3.44
C LEU A 66 4.58 -22.93 3.83
N ILE A 67 3.36 -22.51 4.20
CA ILE A 67 2.26 -23.43 4.52
C ILE A 67 1.94 -24.30 3.31
N LEU A 68 1.85 -23.71 2.11
CA LEU A 68 1.61 -24.48 0.88
C LEU A 68 2.72 -25.50 0.63
N ILE A 69 3.99 -25.12 0.80
CA ILE A 69 5.13 -26.03 0.66
C ILE A 69 4.97 -27.20 1.64
N CYS A 70 4.75 -26.94 2.93
CA CYS A 70 4.55 -27.98 3.95
C CYS A 70 3.42 -28.94 3.57
N LEU A 71 2.25 -28.40 3.17
CA LEU A 71 1.09 -29.21 2.78
C LEU A 71 1.33 -30.06 1.52
N THR A 72 2.22 -29.63 0.63
CA THR A 72 2.60 -30.41 -0.56
C THR A 72 3.73 -31.39 -0.31
N SER A 73 4.60 -31.14 0.68
CA SER A 73 5.71 -32.03 1.02
C SER A 73 5.31 -33.28 1.81
N GLU A 74 4.11 -33.27 2.40
CA GLU A 74 3.55 -34.41 3.14
C GLU A 74 2.82 -35.44 2.25
N LYS A 75 2.83 -35.26 0.92
CA LYS A 75 2.31 -36.20 -0.08
C LYS A 75 3.44 -36.88 -0.82
#